data_AF-A0A354XTT9-F1
#
_entry.id   AF-A0A354XTT9-F1
#
_cell.length_a   1.000
_cell.length_b   1.000
_cell.length_c   1.000
_cell.angle_alpha   90.00
_cell.angle_beta   90.00
_cell.angle_gamma   90.00
#
_symmetry.space_group_name_H-M   'P 1'
#
loop_
_entity.id
_entity.type
_entity.pdbx_description
1 polymer ?
#
loop_
_entity_poly.entity_id
_entity_poly.type
_entity_poly.pdbx_seq_one_letter_code
_entity_poly.pdbx_strand_id
1 'polypeptide(L)' 'MNGEINEKIKFAVTRWDETAIEEEREQFPVKKAHVEYELTGNLKGKAYVEYLLDYV' A
#
# COMPACT_ATOMS: atom_id res chain seq x y z
N MET A 1 27.99 18.23 19.13
CA MET A 1 27.77 17.16 18.13
C MET A 1 26.27 16.87 18.10
N ASN A 2 25.51 17.58 17.26
CA ASN A 2 24.08 17.30 17.09
C ASN A 2 23.95 16.58 15.75
N GLY A 3 24.17 15.27 15.76
CA GLY A 3 23.79 14.43 14.63
C GLY A 3 22.28 14.40 14.60
N GLU A 4 21.67 15.08 13.64
CA GLU A 4 20.26 14.89 13.33
C GLU A 4 20.04 13.39 13.15
N ILE A 5 19.29 12.77 14.07
CA ILE A 5 18.85 11.39 13.92
C ILE A 5 17.87 11.43 12.76
N ASN A 6 18.38 11.19 11.55
CA ASN A 6 17.55 11.04 10.37
C ASN A 6 16.85 9.68 10.51
N GLU A 7 15.75 9.63 11.27
CA GLU A 7 14.99 8.41 11.47
C GLU A 7 14.45 7.95 10.11
N LYS A 8 15.04 6.87 9.58
CA LYS A 8 14.62 6.27 8.31
C LYS A 8 13.12 6.08 8.31
N ILE A 9 12.47 6.56 7.26
CA ILE A 9 11.04 6.36 7.04
C ILE A 9 10.79 4.85 6.91
N LYS A 10 9.83 4.35 7.67
CA LYS A 10 9.30 2.99 7.57
C LYS A 10 7.83 3.07 7.26
N PHE A 11 7.34 2.14 6.45
CA PHE A 11 5.92 1.96 6.20
C PHE A 11 5.49 0.55 6.60
N ALA A 12 4.26 0.42 7.07
CA ALA A 12 3.62 -0.86 7.33
C ALA A 12 2.21 -0.84 6.74
N VAL A 13 1.84 -1.91 6.04
CA VAL A 13 0.45 -2.10 5.60
C VAL A 13 -0.40 -2.37 6.82
N THR A 14 -1.44 -1.56 7.04
CA THR A 14 -2.39 -1.74 8.14
C THR A 14 -3.71 -2.33 7.66
N ARG A 15 -4.04 -2.18 6.38
CA ARG A 15 -5.23 -2.78 5.77
C ARG A 15 -5.00 -3.05 4.30
N TRP A 16 -5.53 -4.16 3.82
CA TRP A 16 -5.49 -4.58 2.43
C TRP A 16 -6.87 -5.10 2.03
N ASP A 17 -7.66 -4.27 1.34
CA ASP A 17 -8.97 -4.66 0.82
C ASP A 17 -8.87 -4.88 -0.68
N GLU A 18 -8.78 -6.14 -1.08
CA GLU A 18 -8.68 -6.55 -2.48
C GLU A 18 -10.04 -7.03 -3.00
N THR A 19 -10.37 -6.66 -4.23
CA THR A 19 -11.60 -7.10 -4.90
C THR A 19 -11.32 -7.34 -6.39
N ALA A 20 -11.95 -8.36 -6.97
CA ALA A 20 -11.94 -8.52 -8.42
C ALA A 20 -12.64 -7.33 -9.09
N ILE A 21 -12.11 -6.84 -10.21
CA ILE A 21 -12.75 -5.75 -10.96
C ILE A 21 -13.92 -6.28 -11.80
N GLU A 22 -13.84 -7.53 -12.25
CA GLU A 22 -14.93 -8.28 -12.89
C GLU A 22 -14.81 -9.77 -12.50
N GLU A 23 -15.91 -10.43 -12.11
CA GLU A 23 -15.94 -11.87 -11.82
C GLU A 23 -15.84 -12.75 -13.10
N GLU A 24 -15.95 -12.16 -14.29
CA GLU A 24 -16.31 -12.91 -15.52
C GLU A 24 -15.29 -12.89 -16.66
N ARG A 25 -14.12 -12.25 -16.51
CA ARG A 25 -13.03 -12.40 -17.51
C ARG A 25 -12.00 -13.40 -17.00
N GLU A 26 -12.32 -14.69 -17.11
CA GLU A 26 -11.41 -15.81 -16.78
C GLU A 26 -10.02 -15.68 -17.42
N GLN A 27 -9.92 -14.98 -18.56
CA GLN A 27 -8.68 -14.80 -19.31
C GLN A 27 -7.80 -13.64 -18.80
N PHE A 28 -8.31 -12.77 -17.91
CA PHE A 28 -7.58 -11.59 -17.44
C PHE A 28 -8.05 -11.16 -16.04
N PRO A 29 -7.68 -11.90 -14.97
CA PRO A 29 -8.19 -11.66 -13.62
C PRO A 29 -7.50 -10.45 -12.96
N VAL A 30 -7.82 -9.24 -13.42
CA VAL A 30 -7.33 -8.00 -12.80
C VAL A 30 -8.10 -7.72 -11.52
N LYS A 31 -7.37 -7.37 -10.46
CA LYS A 31 -7.94 -6.99 -9.17
C LYS A 31 -7.66 -5.53 -8.86
N LYS A 32 -8.52 -4.93 -8.06
CA LYS A 32 -8.28 -3.65 -7.40
C LYS A 32 -7.96 -3.89 -5.93
N ALA A 33 -7.07 -3.10 -5.36
CA ALA A 33 -6.84 -3.12 -3.92
C ALA A 33 -6.80 -1.70 -3.35
N HIS A 34 -7.61 -1.48 -2.31
CA HIS A 34 -7.49 -0.32 -1.43
C HIS A 34 -6.56 -0.69 -0.28
N VAL A 35 -5.45 0.04 -0.14
CA VAL A 35 -4.41 -0.29 0.83
C VAL A 35 -4.14 0.89 1.73
N GLU A 36 -4.22 0.65 3.04
CA GLU A 36 -3.87 1.63 4.06
C GLU A 36 -2.46 1.34 4.60
N TYR A 37 -1.68 2.40 4.77
CA TYR A 37 -0.34 2.35 5.32
C TYR A 37 -0.19 3.26 6.53
N GLU A 38 0.55 2.78 7.52
CA GLU A 38 1.09 3.61 8.60
C GLU A 38 2.55 3.97 8.29
N LEU A 39 2.88 5.26 8.33
CA LEU A 39 4.21 5.81 8.12
C LEU A 39 4.82 6.23 9.46
N THR A 40 6.05 5.81 9.71
CA THR A 40 6.79 6.11 10.94
C THR A 40 8.22 6.57 10.64
N GLY A 41 8.86 7.25 11.60
CA GLY A 41 10.18 7.88 11.45
C GLY A 41 10.06 9.38 11.18
N ASN A 42 10.88 9.92 10.27
CA ASN A 42 10.86 11.35 9.93
C ASN A 42 9.59 11.81 9.20
N LEU A 43 8.84 10.89 8.59
CA LEU A 43 7.51 11.14 8.04
C LEU A 43 6.52 10.28 8.82
N LYS A 44 5.56 10.92 9.49
CA LYS A 44 4.56 10.26 10.33
C LYS A 44 3.16 10.54 9.82
N GLY A 45 2.33 9.51 9.72
CA GLY A 45 0.94 9.65 9.33
C GLY A 45 0.40 8.41 8.65
N LYS A 46 -0.81 8.54 8.10
CA LYS A 46 -1.48 7.49 7.34
C LYS A 46 -1.51 7.84 5.86
N ALA A 47 -1.39 6.82 5.03
CA ALA A 47 -1.52 6.94 3.58
C ALA A 47 -2.51 5.90 3.05
N TYR A 48 -3.16 6.25 1.94
CA TYR A 48 -4.10 5.40 1.22
C TYR A 48 -3.63 5.26 -0.23
N VAL A 49 -3.62 4.05 -0.75
CA VAL A 49 -3.21 3.76 -2.13
C VAL A 49 -4.23 2.84 -2.78
N GLU A 50 -4.62 3.16 -4.01
CA GLU A 50 -5.43 2.31 -4.88
C GLU A 50 -4.52 1.62 -5.90
N TYR A 51 -4.54 0.29 -5.96
CA TYR A 51 -3.81 -0.50 -6.94
C TYR A 51 -4.73 -1.14 -7.96
N LEU A 52 -4.23 -1.25 -9.19
CA LEU A 52 -4.66 -2.25 -10.17
C LEU A 52 -3.61 -3.35 -10.21
N LEU A 53 -4.01 -4.60 -9.97
CA LEU A 53 -3.13 -5.74 -9.77
C LEU A 53 -3.37 -6.78 -10.85
N ASP A 54 -2.29 -7.16 -11.52
CA ASP A 54 -2.22 -8.27 -12.45
C ASP A 54 -1.19 -9.26 -11.91
N TYR A 55 -1.62 -10.50 -11.63
CA TYR A 55 -0.79 -11.53 -11.02
C TYR A 55 -0.35 -12.52 -12.10
N VAL A 56 0.90 -12.38 -12.55
CA VAL A 56 1.57 -13.29 -13.51
C VAL A 56 2.11 -14.52 -12.82
#